data_AF-A0A7X6YBU5-F1
#
_entry.id   AF-A0A7X6YBU5-F1
#
_cell.length_a   1.000
_cell.length_b   1.000
_cell.length_c   1.000
_cell.angle_alpha   90.00
_cell.angle_beta   90.00
_cell.angle_gamma   90.00
#
_symmetry.space_group_name_H-M   'P 1'
#
loop_
_entity.id
_entity.type
_entity.pdbx_description
1 polymer ?
#
loop_
_entity_poly.entity_id
_entity_poly.type
_entity_poly.pdbx_seq_one_letter_code
_entity_poly.pdbx_strand_id
1 'polypeptide(L)'
;MISGKMLKSIRLAHNLSQEELAQILNYPTSYIADLEEEKKQASAKFVGKLIEQLELADEGIFIEDWESELTLLLGDQIRALRESKNLSLEALGALTGLSASYISEIERKQTVPSLTTLRKLAKALNVPVSLFIGNNRKWSLVTEKLVRARKTRGMSQKELAEKAGVSPGLIGQMETGKVYPSLKTIEKIADALGVSVCSLILEQEEVEEVIGALSPELRSLLYQPRIQSLLGSICNMEEEKLKLVFNFIAMLNSNGL
;
A
#
# COMPACT_ATOMS: atom_id res chain seq x y z
N MET A 1 -14.03 -5.03 11.10
CA MET A 1 -15.38 -5.32 11.70
C MET A 1 -15.62 -6.83 11.68
N ILE A 2 -16.24 -7.43 12.71
CA ILE A 2 -16.59 -8.87 12.69
C ILE A 2 -17.81 -9.08 11.78
N SER A 3 -17.68 -9.94 10.76
CA SER A 3 -18.81 -10.33 9.90
C SER A 3 -19.78 -11.29 10.61
N GLY A 4 -21.05 -11.31 10.20
CA GLY A 4 -22.05 -12.21 10.80
C GLY A 4 -21.66 -13.69 10.68
N LYS A 5 -21.09 -14.07 9.54
CA LYS A 5 -20.54 -15.42 9.31
C LYS A 5 -19.41 -15.77 10.28
N MET A 6 -18.51 -14.83 10.52
CA MET A 6 -17.38 -15.01 11.43
C MET A 6 -17.84 -15.15 12.89
N LEU A 7 -18.78 -14.32 13.34
CA LEU A 7 -19.38 -14.44 14.67
C LEU A 7 -19.98 -15.84 14.88
N LYS A 8 -20.73 -16.34 13.87
CA LYS A 8 -21.31 -17.67 13.89
C LYS A 8 -20.24 -18.78 13.99
N SER A 9 -19.16 -18.65 13.24
CA SER A 9 -18.04 -19.59 13.28
C SER A 9 -17.34 -19.62 14.64
N ILE A 10 -17.06 -18.45 15.24
CA ILE A 10 -16.45 -18.36 16.57
C ILE A 10 -17.37 -19.00 17.61
N ARG A 11 -18.67 -18.67 17.58
CA ARG A 11 -19.65 -19.22 18.51
C ARG A 11 -19.70 -20.75 18.45
N LEU A 12 -19.76 -21.31 17.25
CA LEU A 12 -19.80 -22.76 17.05
C LEU A 12 -18.48 -23.44 17.44
N ALA A 13 -17.33 -22.80 17.20
CA ALA A 13 -16.03 -23.32 17.60
C ALA A 13 -15.90 -23.46 19.12
N HIS A 14 -16.56 -22.57 19.88
CA HIS A 14 -16.65 -22.65 21.34
C HIS A 14 -17.84 -23.48 21.84
N ASN A 15 -18.55 -24.19 20.96
CA ASN A 15 -19.74 -25.01 21.27
C ASN A 15 -20.87 -24.22 21.97
N LEU A 16 -21.06 -22.95 21.63
CA LEU A 16 -22.07 -22.09 22.24
C LEU A 16 -23.35 -21.99 21.38
N SER A 17 -24.51 -21.96 22.02
CA SER A 17 -25.78 -21.47 21.44
C SER A 17 -25.79 -19.94 21.36
N GLN A 18 -26.73 -19.38 20.57
CA GLN A 18 -26.87 -17.91 20.49
C GLN A 18 -27.23 -17.33 21.86
N GLU A 19 -28.04 -18.05 22.64
CA GLU A 19 -28.45 -17.71 24.00
C GLU A 19 -27.26 -17.69 24.97
N GLU A 20 -26.41 -18.72 24.94
CA GLU A 20 -25.23 -18.81 25.81
C GLU A 20 -24.23 -17.70 25.49
N LEU A 21 -23.97 -17.42 24.21
CA LEU A 21 -23.11 -16.30 23.81
C LEU A 21 -23.69 -14.95 24.25
N ALA A 22 -25.00 -14.75 24.10
CA ALA A 22 -25.70 -13.56 24.58
C ALA A 22 -25.55 -13.37 26.09
N GLN A 23 -25.69 -14.44 26.87
CA GLN A 23 -25.51 -14.40 28.33
C GLN A 23 -24.07 -14.02 28.71
N ILE A 24 -23.07 -14.66 28.11
CA ILE A 24 -21.65 -14.40 28.36
C ILE A 24 -21.30 -12.92 28.09
N LEU A 25 -21.78 -12.37 26.97
CA LEU A 25 -21.45 -10.99 26.57
C LEU A 25 -22.35 -9.94 27.21
N ASN A 26 -23.42 -10.36 27.88
CA ASN A 26 -24.51 -9.53 28.40
C ASN A 26 -25.16 -8.69 27.28
N TYR A 27 -25.67 -9.39 26.25
CA TYR A 27 -26.48 -8.85 25.15
C TYR A 27 -27.74 -9.70 24.96
N PRO A 28 -28.83 -9.15 24.39
CA PRO A 28 -30.01 -9.95 24.05
C PRO A 28 -29.68 -11.01 22.99
N THR A 29 -30.29 -12.20 23.07
CA THR A 29 -30.14 -13.25 22.04
C THR A 29 -30.50 -12.74 20.63
N SER A 30 -31.53 -11.89 20.54
CA SER A 30 -31.94 -11.25 19.29
C SER A 30 -30.86 -10.36 18.67
N TYR A 31 -29.98 -9.76 19.48
CA TYR A 31 -28.84 -9.00 18.98
C TYR A 31 -27.81 -9.91 18.32
N ILE A 32 -27.52 -11.07 18.90
CA ILE A 32 -26.62 -12.07 18.31
C ILE A 32 -27.18 -12.57 16.98
N ALA A 33 -28.48 -12.88 16.93
CA ALA A 33 -29.15 -13.30 15.69
C ALA A 33 -29.09 -12.21 14.61
N ASP A 34 -29.37 -10.95 14.96
CA ASP A 34 -29.27 -9.82 14.02
C ASP A 34 -27.85 -9.62 13.48
N LEU A 35 -26.82 -9.89 14.29
CA LEU A 35 -25.42 -9.83 13.86
C LEU A 35 -25.07 -10.99 12.92
N GLU A 36 -25.47 -12.23 13.24
CA GLU A 36 -25.20 -13.41 12.41
C GLU A 36 -25.91 -13.37 11.05
N GLU A 37 -27.10 -12.75 11.00
CA GLU A 37 -27.89 -12.53 9.77
C GLU A 37 -27.52 -11.24 9.02
N GLU A 38 -26.50 -10.50 9.48
CA GLU A 38 -26.02 -9.23 8.90
C GLU A 38 -27.08 -8.11 8.84
N LYS A 39 -28.14 -8.22 9.65
CA LYS A 39 -29.16 -7.17 9.84
C LYS A 39 -28.63 -5.99 10.66
N LYS A 40 -27.61 -6.23 11.49
CA LYS A 40 -26.91 -5.21 12.29
C LYS A 40 -25.40 -5.39 12.22
N GLN A 41 -24.68 -4.29 12.49
CA GLN A 41 -23.23 -4.31 12.62
C GLN A 41 -22.81 -4.37 14.08
N ALA A 42 -21.74 -5.12 14.35
CA ALA A 42 -21.18 -5.26 15.69
C ALA A 42 -20.50 -3.97 16.13
N SER A 43 -20.87 -3.47 17.32
CA SER A 43 -20.18 -2.32 17.92
C SER A 43 -18.78 -2.69 18.41
N ALA A 44 -17.84 -1.74 18.44
CA ALA A 44 -16.50 -1.97 18.99
C ALA A 44 -16.54 -2.50 20.44
N LYS A 45 -17.51 -2.04 21.25
CA LYS A 45 -17.75 -2.52 22.61
C LYS A 45 -18.14 -4.00 22.67
N PHE A 46 -18.95 -4.45 21.71
CA PHE A 46 -19.32 -5.86 21.58
C PHE A 46 -18.09 -6.71 21.23
N VAL A 47 -17.30 -6.26 20.26
CA VAL A 47 -16.08 -6.95 19.82
C VAL A 47 -15.07 -7.09 20.97
N GLY A 48 -14.82 -6.01 21.72
CA GLY A 48 -13.91 -6.06 22.87
C GLY A 48 -14.33 -7.09 23.92
N LYS A 49 -15.63 -7.13 24.26
CA LYS A 49 -16.18 -8.14 25.19
C LYS A 49 -16.07 -9.56 24.64
N LEU A 50 -16.28 -9.75 23.34
CA LEU A 50 -16.19 -11.06 22.70
C LEU A 50 -14.78 -11.64 22.82
N ILE A 51 -13.77 -10.82 22.59
CA ILE A 51 -12.36 -11.19 22.68
C ILE A 51 -11.99 -11.56 24.13
N GLU A 52 -12.36 -10.69 25.07
CA GLU A 52 -12.04 -10.85 26.49
C GLU A 52 -12.71 -12.09 27.10
N GLN A 53 -14.01 -12.29 26.87
CA GLN A 53 -14.79 -13.30 27.58
C GLN A 53 -14.66 -14.72 27.02
N LEU A 54 -14.26 -14.85 25.75
CA LEU A 54 -14.04 -16.17 25.14
C LEU A 54 -12.58 -16.59 25.14
N GLU A 55 -11.71 -15.83 25.83
CA GLU A 55 -10.26 -16.05 25.88
C GLU A 55 -9.70 -16.33 24.49
N LEU A 56 -10.17 -15.56 23.49
CA LEU A 56 -9.69 -15.69 22.12
C LEU A 56 -8.21 -15.26 22.17
N ALA A 57 -7.31 -16.23 22.28
CA ALA A 57 -5.88 -15.98 22.24
C ALA A 57 -5.57 -15.23 20.93
N ASP A 58 -4.66 -14.26 21.01
CA ASP A 58 -4.05 -13.60 19.84
C ASP A 58 -3.50 -14.63 18.81
N GLU A 59 -3.33 -15.88 19.24
CA GLU A 59 -2.97 -17.02 18.41
C GLU A 59 -4.21 -17.83 17.99
N GLY A 60 -4.85 -17.43 16.88
CA GLY A 60 -5.56 -18.39 16.02
C GLY A 60 -7.06 -18.21 15.85
N ILE A 61 -7.66 -17.22 16.49
CA ILE A 61 -8.93 -16.68 15.98
C ILE A 61 -8.52 -15.44 15.22
N PHE A 62 -8.50 -15.57 13.89
CA PHE A 62 -8.31 -14.48 12.95
C PHE A 62 -9.38 -13.42 13.18
N ILE A 63 -9.24 -12.63 14.26
CA ILE A 63 -9.67 -11.25 14.32
C ILE A 63 -8.97 -10.65 13.13
N GLU A 64 -9.75 -10.48 12.08
CA GLU A 64 -9.37 -9.88 10.84
C GLU A 64 -8.94 -8.44 11.17
N ASP A 65 -7.69 -8.32 11.62
CA ASP A 65 -6.86 -7.13 11.71
C ASP A 65 -6.21 -6.83 10.34
N TRP A 66 -6.80 -7.37 9.29
CA TRP A 66 -6.39 -7.25 7.89
C TRP A 66 -6.56 -5.85 7.30
N GLU A 67 -7.26 -4.93 7.97
CA GLU A 67 -7.25 -3.51 7.58
C GLU A 67 -6.05 -2.74 8.16
N SER A 68 -5.44 -3.24 9.25
CA SER A 68 -4.42 -2.50 10.01
C SER A 68 -2.98 -2.80 9.56
N GLU A 69 -2.70 -4.04 9.12
CA GLU A 69 -1.31 -4.48 8.89
C GLU A 69 -0.84 -4.39 7.42
N LEU A 70 -1.77 -4.13 6.48
CA LEU A 70 -1.49 -4.23 5.03
C LEU A 70 -1.92 -3.01 4.20
N THR A 71 -2.44 -1.99 4.87
CA THR A 71 -2.43 -0.64 4.32
C THR A 71 -1.10 -0.01 4.76
N LEU A 72 -0.27 0.56 3.89
CA LEU A 72 0.58 1.66 4.38
C LEU A 72 -0.43 2.70 4.86
N LEU A 73 -0.72 2.68 6.16
CA LEU A 73 -1.58 3.67 6.77
C LEU A 73 -0.95 5.02 6.45
N LEU A 74 -1.80 6.03 6.34
CA LEU A 74 -1.38 7.35 5.90
C LEU A 74 -0.06 7.83 6.54
N GLY A 75 0.12 7.58 7.84
CA GLY A 75 1.36 7.87 8.57
C GLY A 75 2.61 7.15 8.03
N ASP A 76 2.50 5.87 7.68
CA ASP A 76 3.61 5.09 7.13
C ASP A 76 3.97 5.55 5.71
N GLN A 77 2.97 5.95 4.90
CA GLN A 77 3.21 6.54 3.57
C GLN A 77 3.97 7.86 3.68
N ILE A 78 3.56 8.72 4.61
CA ILE A 78 4.21 10.00 4.87
C ILE A 78 5.66 9.78 5.33
N ARG A 79 5.89 8.82 6.24
CA ARG A 79 7.24 8.48 6.71
C ARG A 79 8.13 7.99 5.57
N ALA A 80 7.67 7.02 4.77
CA ALA A 80 8.46 6.46 3.68
C ALA A 80 8.82 7.51 2.62
N LEU A 81 7.89 8.41 2.28
CA LEU A 81 8.14 9.52 1.36
C LEU A 81 9.09 10.57 1.94
N ARG A 82 9.01 10.83 3.24
CA ARG A 82 9.92 11.74 3.93
C ARG A 82 11.35 11.18 3.93
N GLU A 83 11.51 9.91 4.27
CA GLU A 83 12.81 9.23 4.35
C GLU A 83 13.45 9.03 2.97
N SER A 84 12.68 8.65 1.95
CA SER A 84 13.19 8.55 0.57
C SER A 84 13.69 9.88 -0.01
N LYS A 85 13.26 11.01 0.56
CA LYS A 85 13.74 12.36 0.22
C LYS A 85 14.80 12.89 1.18
N ASN A 86 15.30 12.05 2.10
CA ASN A 86 16.26 12.41 3.15
C ASN A 86 15.83 13.62 3.99
N LEU A 87 14.52 13.77 4.23
CA LEU A 87 13.97 14.87 5.03
C LEU A 87 13.89 14.45 6.51
N SER A 88 14.37 15.31 7.41
CA SER A 88 14.06 15.18 8.83
C SER A 88 12.63 15.65 9.12
N LEU A 89 12.11 15.35 10.31
CA LEU A 89 10.78 15.85 10.73
C LEU A 89 10.76 17.38 10.81
N GLU A 90 11.87 18.00 11.22
CA GLU A 90 12.06 19.45 11.28
C GLU A 90 12.09 20.06 9.87
N ALA A 91 12.80 19.42 8.94
CA ALA A 91 12.87 19.87 7.56
C ALA A 91 11.50 19.81 6.87
N LEU A 92 10.75 18.70 7.05
CA LEU A 92 9.40 18.58 6.52
C LEU A 92 8.43 19.57 7.21
N GLY A 93 8.60 19.80 8.51
CA GLY A 93 7.86 20.81 9.25
C GLY A 93 8.05 22.22 8.68
N ALA A 94 9.30 22.61 8.39
CA ALA A 94 9.62 23.88 7.77
C ALA A 94 8.99 24.04 6.37
N LEU A 95 9.00 22.99 5.55
CA LEU A 95 8.39 23.00 4.21
C LEU A 95 6.86 23.08 4.22
N THR A 96 6.22 22.51 5.24
CA THR A 96 4.76 22.41 5.33
C THR A 96 4.12 23.49 6.22
N GLY A 97 4.92 24.17 7.04
CA GLY A 97 4.45 25.04 8.11
C GLY A 97 3.76 24.28 9.24
N LEU A 98 4.12 23.01 9.46
CA LEU A 98 3.61 22.14 10.52
C LEU A 98 4.71 21.91 11.57
N SER A 99 4.34 21.60 12.81
CA SER A 99 5.33 21.24 13.82
C SER A 99 5.85 19.81 13.59
N ALA A 100 7.13 19.58 13.88
CA ALA A 100 7.74 18.25 13.82
C ALA A 100 7.02 17.23 14.72
N SER A 101 6.53 17.67 15.88
CA SER A 101 5.71 16.83 16.79
C SER A 101 4.41 16.37 16.12
N TYR A 102 3.70 17.28 15.45
CA TYR A 102 2.45 16.94 14.79
C TYR A 102 2.66 15.98 13.61
N ILE A 103 3.73 16.17 12.82
CA ILE A 103 4.12 15.22 11.77
C ILE A 103 4.45 13.86 12.38
N SER A 104 5.19 13.81 13.49
CA SER A 104 5.50 12.57 14.20
C SER A 104 4.26 11.85 14.73
N GLU A 105 3.27 12.58 15.25
CA GLU A 105 1.98 12.02 15.67
C GLU A 105 1.21 11.43 14.48
N ILE A 106 1.26 12.07 13.31
CA ILE A 106 0.64 11.54 12.09
C ILE A 106 1.36 10.24 11.66
N GLU A 107 2.69 10.26 11.60
CA GLU A 107 3.49 9.08 11.21
C GLU A 107 3.35 7.91 12.20
N ARG A 108 3.11 8.19 13.48
CA ARG A 108 2.85 7.18 14.53
C ARG A 108 1.36 6.82 14.66
N LYS A 109 0.50 7.31 13.76
CA LYS A 109 -0.93 6.99 13.73
C LYS A 109 -1.69 7.47 14.98
N GLN A 110 -1.13 8.43 15.71
CA GLN A 110 -1.72 9.00 16.92
C GLN A 110 -2.73 10.11 16.59
N THR A 111 -2.64 10.69 15.40
CA THR A 111 -3.58 11.71 14.92
C THR A 111 -3.90 11.54 13.45
N VAL A 112 -5.14 11.88 13.08
CA VAL A 112 -5.59 11.87 11.70
C VAL A 112 -5.48 13.29 11.14
N PRO A 113 -4.64 13.53 10.12
CA PRO A 113 -4.50 14.86 9.54
C PRO A 113 -5.75 15.25 8.76
N SER A 114 -6.09 16.54 8.78
CA SER A 114 -7.14 17.08 7.92
C SER A 114 -6.73 17.04 6.43
N LEU A 115 -7.71 17.18 5.53
CA LEU A 115 -7.44 17.29 4.10
C LEU A 115 -6.50 18.48 3.75
N THR A 116 -6.59 19.57 4.51
CA THR A 116 -5.70 20.74 4.33
C THR A 116 -4.27 20.41 4.72
N THR A 117 -4.06 19.68 5.81
CA THR A 117 -2.75 19.16 6.24
C THR A 117 -2.20 18.16 5.21
N LEU A 118 -3.04 17.24 4.72
CA LEU A 118 -2.66 16.28 3.67
C LEU A 118 -2.20 16.96 2.39
N ARG A 119 -2.89 18.02 1.94
CA ARG A 119 -2.46 18.80 0.77
C ARG A 119 -1.11 19.48 0.98
N LYS A 120 -0.83 19.98 2.18
CA LYS A 120 0.47 20.58 2.52
C LYS A 120 1.59 19.53 2.47
N LEU A 121 1.35 18.36 3.07
CA LEU A 121 2.29 17.24 3.06
C LEU A 121 2.53 16.73 1.63
N ALA A 122 1.47 16.54 0.84
CA ALA A 122 1.55 16.11 -0.56
C ALA A 122 2.40 17.07 -1.40
N LYS A 123 2.16 18.38 -1.24
CA LYS A 123 2.93 19.42 -1.91
C LYS A 123 4.41 19.40 -1.48
N ALA A 124 4.70 19.31 -0.18
CA ALA A 124 6.08 19.30 0.31
C ALA A 124 6.84 18.02 -0.07
N LEU A 125 6.13 16.89 -0.16
CA LEU A 125 6.66 15.61 -0.61
C LEU A 125 6.61 15.45 -2.14
N ASN A 126 6.14 16.45 -2.90
CA ASN A 126 6.01 16.42 -4.35
C ASN A 126 5.31 15.14 -4.87
N VAL A 127 4.15 14.83 -4.29
CA VAL A 127 3.28 13.71 -4.69
C VAL A 127 1.83 14.18 -4.81
N PRO A 128 0.99 13.53 -5.62
CA PRO A 128 -0.42 13.86 -5.67
C PRO A 128 -1.13 13.50 -4.35
N VAL A 129 -2.11 14.31 -3.93
CA VAL A 129 -2.86 14.07 -2.69
C VAL A 129 -3.69 12.76 -2.75
N SER A 130 -4.03 12.30 -3.95
CA SER A 130 -4.70 11.01 -4.17
C SER A 130 -3.88 9.82 -3.67
N LEU A 131 -2.55 9.94 -3.60
CA LEU A 131 -1.70 8.92 -3.01
C LEU A 131 -2.11 8.58 -1.57
N PHE A 132 -2.54 9.61 -0.82
CA PHE A 132 -3.00 9.55 0.57
C PHE A 132 -4.50 9.27 0.70
N ILE A 133 -5.26 9.33 -0.39
CA ILE A 133 -6.72 9.19 -0.43
C ILE A 133 -7.05 8.00 -1.35
N GLY A 134 -6.94 6.78 -0.83
CA GLY A 134 -7.36 5.60 -1.59
C GLY A 134 -7.10 4.25 -0.92
N ASN A 135 -8.17 3.59 -0.48
CA ASN A 135 -8.23 2.17 -0.12
C ASN A 135 -8.83 1.35 -1.29
N ASN A 136 -8.30 0.14 -1.48
CA ASN A 136 -8.76 -0.99 -2.33
C ASN A 136 -8.38 -1.15 -3.81
N ARG A 137 -7.81 -0.18 -4.56
CA ARG A 137 -7.31 -0.47 -5.94
C ARG A 137 -5.84 -0.90 -6.02
N LYS A 138 -5.06 -0.59 -4.99
CA LYS A 138 -3.59 -0.71 -5.02
C LYS A 138 -3.06 -2.15 -5.05
N TRP A 139 -3.81 -3.14 -4.54
CA TRP A 139 -3.28 -4.51 -4.37
C TRP A 139 -3.56 -5.48 -5.52
N SER A 140 -4.67 -5.30 -6.24
CA SER A 140 -4.90 -6.05 -7.49
C SER A 140 -3.76 -5.81 -8.48
N LEU A 141 -3.19 -4.60 -8.45
CA LEU A 141 -2.07 -4.21 -9.30
C LEU A 141 -0.74 -4.85 -8.87
N VAL A 142 -0.44 -4.92 -7.56
CA VAL A 142 0.76 -5.63 -7.07
C VAL A 142 0.69 -7.11 -7.43
N THR A 143 -0.50 -7.70 -7.33
CA THR A 143 -0.78 -9.09 -7.72
C THR A 143 -0.46 -9.34 -9.19
N GLU A 144 -1.00 -8.52 -10.09
CA GLU A 144 -0.75 -8.65 -11.54
C GLU A 144 0.71 -8.42 -11.92
N LYS A 145 1.35 -7.41 -11.33
CA LYS A 145 2.75 -7.05 -11.56
C LYS A 145 3.70 -8.13 -11.09
N LEU A 146 3.44 -8.71 -9.92
CA LEU A 146 4.17 -9.85 -9.38
C LEU A 146 4.10 -11.06 -10.32
N VAL A 147 2.89 -11.45 -10.72
CA VAL A 147 2.67 -12.58 -11.63
C VAL A 147 3.41 -12.35 -12.96
N ARG A 148 3.30 -11.14 -13.52
CA ARG A 148 3.98 -10.76 -14.76
C ARG A 148 5.50 -10.80 -14.60
N ALA A 149 6.06 -10.20 -13.56
CA ALA A 149 7.49 -10.14 -13.31
C ALA A 149 8.10 -11.54 -13.11
N ARG A 150 7.39 -12.45 -12.42
CA ARG A 150 7.79 -13.83 -12.24
C ARG A 150 7.77 -14.61 -13.55
N LYS A 151 6.66 -14.55 -14.29
CA LYS A 151 6.48 -15.30 -15.55
C LYS A 151 7.46 -14.86 -16.64
N THR A 152 7.72 -13.55 -16.76
CA THR A 152 8.71 -13.02 -17.71
C THR A 152 10.13 -13.50 -17.44
N ARG A 153 10.42 -13.94 -16.21
CA ARG A 153 11.71 -14.53 -15.81
C ARG A 153 11.71 -16.05 -15.82
N GLY A 154 10.64 -16.68 -16.32
CA GLY A 154 10.51 -18.14 -16.36
C GLY A 154 10.48 -18.82 -14.99
N MET A 155 10.26 -18.06 -13.91
CA MET A 155 10.28 -18.61 -12.55
C MET A 155 8.94 -19.26 -12.21
N SER A 156 8.96 -20.38 -11.49
CA SER A 156 7.81 -20.94 -10.78
C SER A 156 7.55 -20.20 -9.45
N GLN A 157 6.35 -20.35 -8.87
CA GLN A 157 6.05 -19.76 -7.55
C GLN A 157 6.99 -20.29 -6.47
N LYS A 158 7.37 -21.58 -6.55
CA LYS A 158 8.29 -22.24 -5.62
C LYS A 158 9.70 -21.66 -5.72
N GLU A 159 10.23 -21.49 -6.94
CA GLU A 159 11.56 -20.91 -7.14
C GLU A 159 11.64 -19.45 -6.69
N LEU A 160 10.59 -18.67 -6.94
CA LEU A 160 10.52 -17.29 -6.44
C LEU A 160 10.51 -17.27 -4.89
N ALA A 161 9.74 -18.15 -4.27
CA ALA A 161 9.66 -18.24 -2.82
C ALA A 161 11.01 -18.61 -2.19
N GLU A 162 11.70 -19.59 -2.77
CA GLU A 162 13.04 -20.01 -2.35
C GLU A 162 14.05 -18.85 -2.47
N LYS A 163 14.06 -18.12 -3.60
CA LYS A 163 14.94 -16.97 -3.80
C LYS A 163 14.64 -15.80 -2.86
N ALA A 164 13.36 -15.55 -2.57
CA ALA A 164 12.95 -14.46 -1.68
C ALA A 164 13.03 -14.84 -0.18
N GLY A 165 13.31 -16.10 0.15
CA GLY A 165 13.33 -16.58 1.53
C GLY A 165 11.95 -16.50 2.20
N VAL A 166 10.90 -16.88 1.46
CA VAL A 166 9.50 -16.91 1.92
C VAL A 166 8.84 -18.25 1.60
N SER A 167 7.63 -18.51 2.11
CA SER A 167 6.94 -19.77 1.81
C SER A 167 6.32 -19.76 0.40
N PRO A 168 6.32 -20.90 -0.33
CA PRO A 168 5.62 -21.01 -1.62
C PRO A 168 4.12 -20.71 -1.52
N GLY A 169 3.50 -21.05 -0.38
CA GLY A 169 2.10 -20.73 -0.09
C GLY A 169 1.84 -19.22 -0.03
N LEU A 170 2.77 -18.44 0.53
CA LEU A 170 2.67 -16.99 0.56
C LEU A 170 2.66 -16.41 -0.85
N ILE A 171 3.57 -16.83 -1.73
CA ILE A 171 3.58 -16.39 -3.13
C ILE A 171 2.27 -16.77 -3.84
N GLY A 172 1.76 -18.00 -3.64
CA GLY A 172 0.50 -18.42 -4.25
C GLY A 172 -0.72 -17.62 -3.74
N GLN A 173 -0.75 -17.28 -2.45
CA GLN A 173 -1.80 -16.44 -1.86
C GLN A 173 -1.68 -14.98 -2.33
N MET A 174 -0.47 -14.47 -2.51
CA MET A 174 -0.22 -13.14 -3.08
C MET A 174 -0.66 -13.06 -4.54
N GLU A 175 -0.31 -14.04 -5.37
CA GLU A 175 -0.70 -14.09 -6.79
C GLU A 175 -2.19 -14.28 -7.02
N THR A 176 -2.93 -14.72 -5.99
CA THR A 176 -4.39 -14.85 -6.02
C THR A 176 -5.11 -13.71 -5.29
N GLY A 177 -4.38 -12.71 -4.79
CA GLY A 177 -4.93 -11.59 -4.03
C GLY A 177 -5.53 -11.98 -2.67
N LYS A 178 -5.27 -13.21 -2.19
CA LYS A 178 -5.76 -13.72 -0.91
C LYS A 178 -4.96 -13.23 0.28
N VAL A 179 -3.68 -12.91 0.07
CA VAL A 179 -2.79 -12.38 1.09
C VAL A 179 -2.06 -11.17 0.56
N TYR A 180 -1.93 -10.18 1.43
CA TYR A 180 -1.12 -9.01 1.22
C TYR A 180 0.18 -9.22 2.06
N PRO A 181 1.37 -9.12 1.47
CA PRO A 181 2.66 -9.16 2.12
C PRO A 181 3.04 -7.79 2.71
N SER A 182 3.88 -7.80 3.74
CA SER A 182 4.51 -6.57 4.25
C SER A 182 5.46 -5.95 3.23
N LEU A 183 5.78 -4.66 3.36
CA LEU A 183 6.78 -3.98 2.52
C LEU A 183 8.13 -4.72 2.54
N LYS A 184 8.53 -5.23 3.71
CA LYS A 184 9.73 -6.05 3.88
C LYS A 184 9.69 -7.35 3.07
N THR A 185 8.51 -7.95 2.95
CA THR A 185 8.29 -9.13 2.10
C THR A 185 8.29 -8.73 0.62
N ILE A 186 7.73 -7.58 0.25
CA ILE A 186 7.80 -7.04 -1.11
C ILE A 186 9.25 -6.71 -1.49
N GLU A 187 10.06 -6.15 -0.60
CA GLU A 187 11.49 -5.91 -0.79
C GLU A 187 12.23 -7.19 -1.13
N LYS A 188 12.07 -8.24 -0.30
CA LYS A 188 12.66 -9.55 -0.56
C LYS A 188 12.24 -10.15 -1.91
N ILE A 189 10.98 -9.97 -2.29
CA ILE A 189 10.44 -10.48 -3.55
C ILE A 189 10.95 -9.65 -4.73
N ALA A 190 11.03 -8.33 -4.59
CA ALA A 190 11.57 -7.42 -5.58
C ALA A 190 13.05 -7.72 -5.83
N ASP A 191 13.83 -7.93 -4.77
CA ASP A 191 15.24 -8.36 -4.84
C ASP A 191 15.37 -9.72 -5.53
N ALA A 192 14.54 -10.70 -5.17
CA ALA A 192 14.54 -12.03 -5.80
C ALA A 192 14.15 -11.98 -7.29
N LEU A 193 13.30 -11.03 -7.66
CA LEU A 193 12.93 -10.73 -9.05
C LEU A 193 13.95 -9.81 -9.74
N GLY A 194 14.92 -9.22 -9.04
CA GLY A 194 15.80 -8.21 -9.62
C GLY A 194 15.02 -7.03 -10.23
N VAL A 195 13.98 -6.55 -9.52
CA VAL A 195 13.23 -5.34 -9.87
C VAL A 195 13.23 -4.36 -8.71
N SER A 196 13.00 -3.08 -8.99
CA SER A 196 12.75 -2.12 -7.92
C SER A 196 11.41 -2.43 -7.23
N VAL A 197 11.36 -2.27 -5.91
CA VAL A 197 10.12 -2.29 -5.10
C VAL A 197 9.04 -1.39 -5.71
N CYS A 198 9.43 -0.20 -6.19
CA CYS A 198 8.53 0.75 -6.85
C CYS A 198 7.85 0.17 -8.09
N SER A 199 8.50 -0.74 -8.83
CA SER A 199 7.91 -1.35 -10.03
C SER A 199 6.72 -2.26 -9.71
N LEU A 200 6.71 -2.84 -8.51
CA LEU A 200 5.62 -3.69 -8.01
C LEU A 200 4.49 -2.85 -7.40
N ILE A 201 4.82 -1.73 -6.75
CA ILE A 201 3.88 -0.94 -5.95
C ILE A 201 3.23 0.23 -6.72
N LEU A 202 3.96 0.89 -7.62
CA LEU A 202 3.46 2.11 -8.29
C LEU A 202 2.55 1.78 -9.46
N GLU A 203 1.45 2.51 -9.66
CA GLU A 203 0.58 2.34 -10.82
C GLU A 203 1.31 2.83 -12.10
N GLN A 204 1.22 2.08 -13.20
CA GLN A 204 1.66 2.58 -14.52
C GLN A 204 0.49 3.24 -15.30
N GLU A 205 -0.53 3.75 -14.59
CA GLU A 205 -1.61 4.55 -15.19
C GLU A 205 -1.34 6.07 -15.19
N GLU A 206 -0.16 6.50 -14.73
CA GLU A 206 0.22 7.92 -14.76
C GLU A 206 0.57 8.45 -16.17
N VAL A 207 0.72 7.59 -17.18
CA VAL A 207 1.13 8.05 -18.51
C VAL A 207 0.04 8.92 -19.16
N GLU A 208 -1.23 8.59 -19.01
CA GLU A 208 -2.33 9.38 -19.60
C GLU A 208 -2.64 10.66 -18.81
N GLU A 209 -2.55 10.63 -17.47
CA GLU A 209 -2.67 11.84 -16.65
C GLU A 209 -1.48 12.79 -16.81
N VAL A 210 -0.24 12.27 -16.89
CA VAL A 210 0.95 13.06 -17.16
C VAL A 210 0.91 13.63 -18.58
N ILE A 211 0.56 12.83 -19.59
CA ILE A 211 0.39 13.31 -20.96
C ILE A 211 -0.77 14.31 -21.05
N GLY A 212 -1.83 14.13 -20.25
CA GLY A 212 -2.95 15.06 -20.14
C GLY A 212 -2.61 16.39 -19.44
N ALA A 213 -1.62 16.37 -18.54
CA ALA A 213 -1.11 17.54 -17.84
C ALA A 213 -0.03 18.31 -18.63
N LEU A 214 0.51 17.75 -19.71
CA LEU A 214 1.43 18.43 -20.61
C LEU A 214 0.69 19.42 -21.52
N SER A 215 1.39 20.49 -21.93
CA SER A 215 0.82 21.38 -22.95
C SER A 215 0.56 20.59 -24.25
N PRO A 216 -0.44 20.96 -25.05
CA PRO A 216 -0.74 20.30 -26.32
C PRO A 216 0.49 20.16 -27.23
N GLU A 217 1.41 21.12 -27.17
CA GLU A 217 2.65 21.14 -27.94
C GLU A 217 3.62 20.04 -27.47
N LEU A 218 3.83 19.91 -26.17
CA LEU A 218 4.67 18.86 -25.59
C LEU A 218 4.06 17.46 -25.80
N ARG A 219 2.74 17.34 -25.70
CA ARG A 219 2.03 16.11 -26.01
C ARG A 219 2.25 15.69 -27.47
N SER A 220 2.14 16.63 -28.41
CA SER A 220 2.40 16.39 -29.84
C SER A 220 3.85 15.94 -30.08
N LEU A 221 4.83 16.56 -29.40
CA LEU A 221 6.24 16.19 -29.51
C LEU A 221 6.51 14.75 -29.05
N LEU A 222 5.85 14.28 -27.98
CA LEU A 222 6.00 12.90 -27.48
C LEU A 222 5.50 11.83 -28.47
N TYR A 223 4.60 12.17 -29.38
CA TYR A 223 4.14 11.26 -30.44
C TYR A 223 5.05 11.30 -31.68
N GLN A 224 6.04 12.18 -31.75
CA GLN A 224 6.93 12.23 -32.90
C GLN A 224 7.86 11.00 -32.91
N PRO A 225 7.99 10.28 -34.05
CA PRO A 225 8.79 9.05 -34.13
C PRO A 225 10.25 9.21 -33.69
N ARG A 226 10.83 10.39 -33.95
CA ARG A 226 12.21 10.72 -33.53
C ARG A 226 12.33 10.84 -32.01
N ILE A 227 11.35 11.45 -31.36
CA ILE A 227 11.32 11.60 -29.90
C ILE A 227 11.10 10.25 -29.23
N GLN A 228 10.19 9.42 -29.75
CA GLN A 228 9.98 8.07 -29.24
C GLN A 228 11.21 7.19 -29.40
N SER A 229 11.90 7.27 -30.54
CA SER A 229 13.16 6.56 -30.77
C SER A 229 14.27 7.02 -29.82
N LEU A 230 14.37 8.34 -29.57
CA LEU A 230 15.31 8.89 -28.61
C LEU A 230 15.00 8.42 -27.19
N LEU A 231 13.75 8.53 -26.75
CA LEU A 231 13.30 8.06 -25.43
C LEU A 231 13.56 6.55 -25.26
N GLY A 232 13.26 5.74 -26.28
CA GLY A 232 13.56 4.31 -26.28
C GLY A 232 15.06 4.01 -26.17
N SER A 233 15.91 4.84 -26.77
CA SER A 233 17.37 4.72 -26.68
C SER A 233 17.89 5.12 -25.29
N ILE A 234 17.29 6.16 -24.70
CA ILE A 234 17.61 6.65 -23.34
C ILE A 234 17.18 5.62 -22.29
N CYS A 235 15.98 5.05 -22.39
CA CYS A 235 15.45 4.11 -21.41
C CYS A 235 16.24 2.81 -21.31
N ASN A 236 16.95 2.41 -22.37
CA ASN A 236 17.78 1.21 -22.39
C ASN A 236 19.28 1.51 -22.17
N MET A 237 19.62 2.73 -21.76
CA MET A 237 20.99 3.17 -21.59
C MET A 237 21.51 2.87 -20.17
N GLU A 238 22.78 2.46 -20.06
CA GLU A 238 23.47 2.29 -18.78
C GLU A 238 23.60 3.64 -18.04
N GLU A 239 23.55 3.61 -16.71
CA GLU A 239 23.48 4.80 -15.86
C GLU A 239 24.64 5.78 -16.08
N GLU A 240 25.85 5.29 -16.33
CA GLU A 240 27.04 6.13 -16.59
C GLU A 240 26.92 6.92 -17.89
N LYS A 241 26.39 6.30 -18.94
CA LYS A 241 26.16 6.95 -20.24
C LYS A 241 25.00 7.96 -20.14
N LEU A 242 23.99 7.65 -19.33
CA LEU A 242 22.88 8.56 -19.08
C LEU A 242 23.33 9.83 -18.34
N LYS A 243 24.22 9.69 -17.33
CA LYS A 243 24.85 10.83 -16.65
C LYS A 243 25.62 11.72 -17.63
N LEU A 244 26.33 11.12 -18.59
CA LEU A 244 27.04 11.85 -19.63
C LEU A 244 26.06 12.67 -20.51
N VAL A 245 24.94 12.07 -20.93
CA VAL A 245 23.89 12.77 -21.69
C VAL A 245 23.35 13.97 -20.91
N PHE A 246 23.04 13.83 -19.63
CA PHE A 246 22.57 14.94 -18.81
C PHE A 246 23.61 16.05 -18.65
N ASN A 247 24.88 15.70 -18.50
CA ASN A 247 25.97 16.68 -18.43
C ASN A 247 26.12 17.44 -19.75
N PHE A 248 25.97 16.77 -20.89
CA PHE A 248 25.99 17.42 -22.20
C PHE A 248 24.80 18.36 -22.40
N ILE A 249 23.58 17.95 -22.01
CA ILE A 249 22.39 18.80 -22.07
C ILE A 249 22.57 20.04 -21.18
N ALA A 250 23.09 19.86 -19.96
CA ALA A 250 23.39 20.97 -19.06
C ALA A 250 24.44 21.92 -19.65
N MET A 251 25.47 21.38 -20.30
CA MET A 251 26.50 22.16 -20.99
C MET A 251 25.94 22.94 -22.18
N LEU A 252 25.06 22.34 -22.99
CA LEU A 252 24.42 23.01 -24.13
C LEU A 252 23.50 24.15 -23.66
N ASN A 253 22.68 23.90 -22.65
CA ASN A 253 21.80 24.91 -22.05
C ASN A 253 22.58 26.07 -21.40
N SER A 254 23.77 25.80 -20.86
CA SER A 254 24.64 26.83 -20.28
C SER A 254 25.33 27.70 -21.32
N ASN A 255 25.48 27.22 -22.55
CA ASN A 255 26.12 27.93 -23.67
C ASN A 255 25.11 28.57 -24.65
N GLY A 256 23.81 28.50 -24.36
CA GLY A 256 22.78 29.24 -25.09
C GLY A 256 22.56 28.83 -26.55
N LEU A 257 22.74 27.55 -26.88
CA LEU A 257 22.31 26.95 -28.16
C LEU A 257 20.92 26.33 -28.04
#